data_AF-A0A7Y6YCR4-F1
#
_entry.id   AF-A0A7Y6YCR4-F1
#
_cell.length_a   1.000
_cell.length_b   1.000
_cell.length_c   1.000
_cell.angle_alpha   90.00
_cell.angle_beta   90.00
_cell.angle_gamma   90.00
#
_symmetry.space_group_name_H-M   'P 1'
#
loop_
_entity.id
_entity.type
_entity.pdbx_description
1 polymer ?
#
loop_
_entity_poly.entity_id
_entity_poly.type
_entity_poly.pdbx_seq_one_letter_code
_entity_poly.pdbx_strand_id
1 'polypeptide(L)'
;MSKVLVWISIVMLAIYVVKTQYLASKTWEPFRDGCIAGGGTEVQCNCLSDYVHERFSDNEVTSIMRMEKGDSAFETKVEQTIMAGTLACQTSGQ
;
A
#
# COMPACT_ATOMS: atom_id res chain seq x y z
N MET A 1 6.30 -24.05 28.18
CA MET A 1 5.20 -23.16 27.75
C MET A 1 5.70 -21.96 26.92
N SER A 2 6.53 -21.04 27.45
CA SER A 2 6.97 -19.84 26.67
C SER A 2 7.77 -20.11 25.40
N LYS A 3 8.60 -21.16 25.36
CA LYS A 3 9.42 -21.49 24.18
C LYS A 3 8.57 -21.84 22.95
N VAL A 4 7.35 -22.38 23.15
CA VAL A 4 6.41 -22.69 22.06
C VAL A 4 5.76 -21.42 21.50
N LEU A 5 5.41 -20.47 22.38
CA LEU A 5 4.83 -19.18 21.98
C LEU A 5 5.80 -18.35 21.14
N VAL A 6 7.09 -18.37 21.46
CA VAL A 6 8.14 -17.69 20.67
C VAL A 6 8.29 -18.29 19.27
N TRP A 7 8.16 -19.61 19.13
CA TRP A 7 8.20 -20.24 17.82
C TRP A 7 6.95 -19.91 16.98
N ILE A 8 5.77 -19.88 17.61
CA ILE A 8 4.52 -19.52 16.92
C ILE A 8 4.57 -18.07 16.42
N SER A 9 5.10 -17.13 17.20
CA SER A 9 5.21 -15.73 16.77
C SER A 9 6.18 -15.55 15.61
N ILE A 10 7.32 -16.26 15.62
CA ILE A 10 8.27 -16.24 14.50
C ILE A 10 7.64 -16.79 13.22
N VAL A 11 6.92 -17.92 13.32
CA VAL A 11 6.23 -18.53 12.17
C VAL A 11 5.12 -17.61 11.64
N MET A 12 4.33 -16.99 12.52
CA MET A 12 3.32 -16.00 12.11
C MET A 12 3.94 -14.78 11.43
N LEU A 13 5.06 -14.26 11.95
CA LEU A 13 5.75 -13.12 11.35
C LEU A 13 6.27 -13.48 9.94
N ALA A 14 6.85 -14.66 9.77
CA ALA A 14 7.32 -15.13 8.47
C ALA A 14 6.16 -15.27 7.46
N ILE A 15 5.03 -15.87 7.88
CA ILE A 15 3.83 -15.98 7.04
C ILE A 15 3.29 -14.59 6.70
N TYR A 16 3.27 -13.66 7.66
CA TYR A 16 2.82 -12.29 7.46
C TYR A 16 3.67 -11.56 6.42
N VAL A 17 5.00 -11.65 6.51
CA VAL A 17 5.93 -11.05 5.54
C VAL A 17 5.77 -11.63 4.14
N VAL A 18 5.59 -12.95 4.02
CA VAL A 18 5.37 -13.58 2.71
C VAL A 18 4.02 -13.15 2.12
N LYS A 19 2.97 -13.07 2.95
CA LYS A 19 1.65 -12.60 2.54
C LYS A 19 1.67 -11.16 2.08
N THR A 20 2.36 -10.26 2.78
CA THR A 20 2.48 -8.86 2.37
C THR A 20 3.23 -8.75 1.05
N GLN A 21 4.44 -9.29 0.93
CA GLN A 21 5.20 -9.26 -0.33
C GLN A 21 4.41 -9.85 -1.53
N TYR A 22 3.64 -10.91 -1.30
CA TYR A 22 2.79 -11.53 -2.32
C TYR A 22 1.56 -10.67 -2.70
N LEU A 23 0.92 -10.04 -1.70
CA LEU A 23 -0.22 -9.15 -1.94
C LEU A 23 0.22 -7.83 -2.56
N ALA A 24 1.39 -7.28 -2.20
CA ALA A 24 1.98 -6.08 -2.81
C ALA A 24 2.10 -6.23 -4.31
N SER A 25 2.63 -7.38 -4.72
CA SER A 25 2.77 -7.73 -6.13
C SER A 25 1.41 -7.82 -6.85
N LYS A 26 0.31 -8.09 -6.13
CA LYS A 26 -1.06 -8.23 -6.66
C LYS A 26 -1.91 -6.96 -6.57
N THR A 27 -1.65 -6.08 -5.60
CA THR A 27 -2.35 -4.81 -5.41
C THR A 27 -1.69 -3.66 -6.15
N TRP A 28 -0.44 -3.80 -6.56
CA TRP A 28 0.28 -2.75 -7.26
C TRP A 28 -0.31 -2.43 -8.64
N GLU A 29 -0.57 -3.45 -9.48
CA GLU A 29 -1.19 -3.27 -10.81
C GLU A 29 -2.57 -2.59 -10.75
N PRO A 30 -3.55 -3.05 -9.93
CA PRO A 30 -4.85 -2.40 -9.85
C PRO A 30 -4.78 -0.99 -9.24
N PHE A 31 -3.78 -0.69 -8.41
CA PHE A 31 -3.59 0.67 -7.87
C PHE A 31 -3.12 1.62 -8.97
N ARG A 32 -2.10 1.20 -9.72
CA ARG A 32 -1.57 1.93 -10.87
C ARG A 32 -2.67 2.18 -11.89
N ASP A 33 -3.42 1.14 -12.26
CA ASP A 33 -4.49 1.24 -13.26
C ASP A 33 -5.62 2.16 -12.77
N GLY A 34 -5.94 2.14 -11.47
CA GLY A 34 -6.88 3.09 -10.86
C GLY A 34 -6.40 4.54 -10.91
N CYS A 35 -5.11 4.78 -10.69
CA CYS A 35 -4.50 6.11 -10.83
C CYS A 35 -4.53 6.59 -12.29
N ILE A 36 -4.23 5.71 -13.26
CA ILE A 36 -4.30 6.05 -14.69
C ILE A 36 -5.74 6.36 -15.08
N ALA A 37 -6.71 5.57 -14.63
CA ALA A 37 -8.13 5.82 -14.83
C ALA A 37 -8.61 7.14 -14.18
N GLY A 38 -7.95 7.57 -13.11
CA GLY A 38 -8.16 8.87 -12.45
C GLY A 38 -7.53 10.06 -13.18
N GLY A 39 -6.84 9.84 -14.30
CA GLY A 39 -6.24 10.89 -15.14
C GLY A 39 -4.76 11.18 -14.87
N GLY A 40 -4.07 10.35 -14.08
CA GLY A 40 -2.62 10.42 -13.92
C GLY A 40 -1.85 9.88 -15.13
N THR A 41 -0.62 10.34 -15.34
CA THR A 41 0.27 9.76 -16.37
C THR A 41 0.86 8.43 -15.91
N GLU A 42 1.24 7.55 -16.83
CA GLU A 42 1.78 6.22 -16.52
C GLU A 42 2.99 6.31 -15.58
N VAL A 43 3.91 7.25 -15.81
CA VAL A 43 5.10 7.50 -14.97
C VAL A 43 4.71 7.97 -13.57
N GLN A 44 3.75 8.88 -13.46
CA GLN A 44 3.30 9.43 -12.18
C GLN A 44 2.56 8.38 -11.35
N CYS A 45 1.74 7.56 -11.99
CA CYS A 45 1.01 6.47 -11.33
C CYS A 45 1.92 5.31 -10.94
N ASN A 46 2.98 5.06 -11.71
CA ASN A 46 4.02 4.09 -11.35
C ASN A 46 4.73 4.53 -10.06
N CYS A 47 5.22 5.78 -10.03
CA CYS A 47 5.85 6.36 -8.84
C CYS A 47 4.91 6.39 -7.63
N LEU A 48 3.63 6.76 -7.82
CA LEU A 48 2.65 6.80 -6.74
C LEU A 48 2.35 5.40 -6.19
N SER A 49 2.28 4.39 -7.07
CA SER A 49 2.06 2.99 -6.66
C SER A 49 3.20 2.49 -5.79
N ASP A 50 4.45 2.75 -6.17
CA ASP A 50 5.61 2.42 -5.34
C ASP A 50 5.59 3.21 -4.02
N TYR A 51 5.32 4.51 -4.06
CA TYR A 51 5.28 5.37 -2.87
C TYR A 51 4.27 4.88 -1.82
N VAL A 52 3.10 4.42 -2.28
CA VAL A 52 2.02 3.89 -1.45
C VAL A 52 2.38 2.50 -0.91
N HIS A 53 2.89 1.59 -1.74
CA HIS A 53 3.26 0.24 -1.29
C HIS A 53 4.50 0.21 -0.38
N GLU A 54 5.32 1.26 -0.40
CA GLU A 54 6.43 1.42 0.54
C GLU A 54 5.97 1.90 1.94
N ARG A 55 4.79 2.56 2.02
CA ARG A 55 4.28 3.19 3.25
C ARG A 55 3.06 2.49 3.86
N PHE A 56 2.31 1.77 3.05
CA PHE A 56 1.13 1.02 3.45
C PHE A 56 1.36 -0.46 3.27
N SER A 57 0.86 -1.25 4.21
CA SER A 57 0.80 -2.69 4.06
C SER A 57 -0.27 -3.06 3.04
N ASP A 58 -0.18 -4.24 2.45
CA ASP A 58 -1.07 -4.64 1.35
C ASP A 58 -2.53 -4.79 1.76
N ASN A 59 -2.77 -5.11 3.04
CA ASN A 59 -4.11 -5.06 3.61
C ASN A 59 -4.65 -3.63 3.69
N GLU A 60 -3.80 -2.64 4.00
CA GLU A 60 -4.19 -1.23 4.00
C GLU A 60 -4.47 -0.79 2.56
N VAL A 61 -3.61 -1.12 1.59
CA VAL A 61 -3.85 -0.83 0.17
C VAL A 61 -5.12 -1.50 -0.33
N THR A 62 -5.34 -2.77 0.01
CA THR A 62 -6.58 -3.49 -0.31
C THR A 62 -7.81 -2.81 0.30
N SER A 63 -7.71 -2.31 1.53
CA SER A 63 -8.79 -1.58 2.20
C SER A 63 -9.09 -0.24 1.51
N ILE A 64 -8.05 0.47 1.07
CA ILE A 64 -8.15 1.70 0.27
C ILE A 64 -8.87 1.40 -1.05
N MET A 65 -8.47 0.34 -1.74
CA MET A 65 -9.09 -0.09 -3.00
C MET A 65 -10.55 -0.50 -2.86
N ARG A 66 -10.88 -1.20 -1.78
CA ARG A 66 -12.26 -1.64 -1.53
C ARG A 66 -13.19 -0.54 -1.07
N MET A 67 -12.68 0.69 -0.87
CA MET A 67 -13.41 1.75 -0.17
C MET A 67 -14.01 1.24 1.14
N GLU A 68 -13.31 0.31 1.80
CA GLU A 68 -13.72 -0.12 3.13
C GLU A 68 -13.54 1.11 4.03
N LYS A 69 -14.67 1.62 4.54
CA LYS A 69 -14.71 2.71 5.51
C LYS A 69 -13.96 2.27 6.76
N GLY A 70 -12.65 2.50 6.75
CA GLY A 70 -11.80 2.34 7.90
C GLY A 70 -12.05 3.45 8.91
N ASP A 71 -11.21 3.46 9.94
CA ASP A 71 -11.15 4.52 10.93
C ASP A 71 -10.93 5.89 10.25
N SER A 72 -11.55 6.97 10.73
CA SER A 72 -11.43 8.30 10.10
C SER A 72 -9.98 8.82 10.11
N ALA A 73 -9.18 8.36 11.08
CA ALA A 73 -7.74 8.61 11.13
C ALA A 73 -6.99 7.90 9.99
N PHE A 74 -7.44 6.71 9.58
CA PHE A 74 -6.88 5.98 8.45
C PHE A 74 -7.20 6.68 7.13
N GLU A 75 -8.45 7.12 6.91
CA GLU A 75 -8.82 7.91 5.72
C GLU A 75 -7.98 9.18 5.61
N THR A 76 -7.82 9.92 6.71
CA THR A 76 -6.99 11.14 6.75
C THR A 76 -5.52 10.83 6.40
N LYS A 77 -4.96 9.74 6.93
CA LYS A 77 -3.58 9.31 6.64
C LYS A 77 -3.43 8.92 5.18
N VAL A 78 -4.40 8.21 4.61
CA VAL A 78 -4.41 7.82 3.19
C VAL A 78 -4.44 9.07 2.32
N GLU A 79 -5.33 10.01 2.59
CA GLU A 79 -5.45 11.24 1.82
C GLU A 79 -4.16 12.06 1.86
N GLN A 80 -3.59 12.26 3.07
CA GLN A 80 -2.31 12.96 3.24
C GLN A 80 -1.16 12.26 2.50
N THR A 81 -1.11 10.92 2.54
CA THR A 81 -0.05 10.15 1.89
C THR A 81 -0.20 10.17 0.37
N ILE A 82 -1.42 10.08 -0.16
CA ILE A 82 -1.68 10.21 -1.60
C ILE A 82 -1.38 11.63 -2.07
N MET A 83 -1.74 12.67 -1.32
CA MET A 83 -1.37 14.05 -1.65
C MET A 83 0.15 14.22 -1.68
N ALA A 84 0.84 13.79 -0.60
CA ALA A 84 2.29 13.88 -0.51
C ALA A 84 3.00 13.06 -1.60
N GLY A 85 2.50 11.87 -1.90
CA GLY A 85 3.01 11.01 -2.97
C GLY A 85 2.78 11.63 -4.35
N THR A 86 1.62 12.22 -4.58
CA THR A 86 1.31 12.91 -5.85
C THR A 86 2.23 14.11 -6.03
N LEU A 87 2.48 14.91 -4.98
CA LEU A 87 3.44 16.02 -4.99
C LEU A 87 4.88 15.54 -5.23
N ALA A 88 5.30 14.48 -4.57
CA ALA A 88 6.64 13.89 -4.75
C ALA A 88 6.82 13.37 -6.19
N CYS A 89 5.82 12.68 -6.72
CA CYS A 89 5.85 12.05 -8.04
C CYS A 89 5.51 13.01 -9.20
N GLN A 90 4.92 14.17 -8.92
CA GLN A 90 4.71 15.24 -9.90
C GLN A 90 6.04 15.92 -10.28
N THR A 91 7.03 15.89 -9.39
CA THR A 91 8.36 16.46 -9.64
C THR A 91 9.27 15.53 -10.46
N SER A 92 8.99 14.22 -10.50
CA SER A 92 9.71 13.25 -11.35
C SER A 92 9.33 13.30 -12.84
N GLY A 93 8.48 14.25 -13.23
CA GLY A 93 8.09 14.51 -14.62
C GLY A 93 8.70 15.77 -15.24
N GLN A 94 9.79 16.31 -14.68
CA GLN A 94 10.62 17.34 -15.34
C GLN A 94 11.90 16.73 -15.93
#